data_AF-A0AAV8YYE5-F1
#
_entry.id   AF-A0AAV8YYE5-F1
#
_cell.length_a   1.000
_cell.length_b   1.000
_cell.length_c   1.000
_cell.angle_alpha   90.00
_cell.angle_beta   90.00
_cell.angle_gamma   90.00
#
_symmetry.space_group_name_H-M   'P 1'
#
loop_
_entity.id
_entity.type
_entity.pdbx_description
1 polymer ?
#
loop_
_entity_poly.entity_id
_entity_poly.type
_entity_poly.pdbx_seq_one_letter_code
_entity_poly.pdbx_strand_id
1 'polypeptide(L)'
;MKLPFYTILGPVFKKNHKSIRDLCGCPFLCFSPIYVMILGTLGVILSIFDIVRIIKCGPVLPGYLVRERLKTGKLISPEAERDCKLICLVLSAEYYLFLLIGLSTKNPIFFLPFLILYAVIISLEAIIFFIRAIMEGMEYKKTGLLMSMFMVYNWLSVFCTFARVVTGCDV
;
A
#
# COMPACT_ATOMS: atom_id res chain seq x y z
N MET A 1 10.13 -25.80 -5.06
CA MET A 1 9.40 -26.09 -3.81
C MET A 1 8.01 -25.45 -3.92
N LYS A 2 6.94 -26.23 -3.76
CA LYS A 2 5.58 -25.67 -3.68
C LYS A 2 5.46 -24.95 -2.34
N LEU A 3 5.26 -23.64 -2.38
CA LEU A 3 5.17 -22.84 -1.17
C LEU A 3 3.90 -23.21 -0.38
N PRO A 4 3.92 -23.18 0.96
CA PRO A 4 2.78 -23.55 1.81
C PRO A 4 1.56 -22.62 1.63
N PHE A 5 1.72 -21.51 0.90
CA PHE A 5 0.66 -20.58 0.57
C PHE A 5 -0.38 -21.17 -0.38
N TYR A 6 -0.01 -22.08 -1.28
CA TYR A 6 -0.99 -22.77 -2.14
C TYR A 6 -2.00 -23.57 -1.31
N THR A 7 -1.57 -24.12 -0.18
CA THR A 7 -2.43 -24.95 0.69
C THR A 7 -3.46 -24.13 1.45
N ILE A 8 -3.17 -22.86 1.78
CA ILE A 8 -4.05 -21.99 2.56
C ILE A 8 -4.86 -21.03 1.67
N LEU A 9 -4.18 -20.32 0.78
CA LEU A 9 -4.83 -19.35 -0.12
C LEU A 9 -5.49 -20.05 -1.31
N GLY A 10 -4.89 -21.13 -1.83
CA GLY A 10 -5.42 -21.84 -3.00
C GLY A 10 -6.88 -22.29 -2.87
N PRO A 11 -7.31 -22.92 -1.76
CA PRO A 11 -8.72 -23.30 -1.57
C PRO A 11 -9.68 -22.10 -1.58
N VAL A 12 -9.28 -20.97 -1.01
CA VAL A 12 -10.07 -19.73 -0.96
C VAL A 12 -10.20 -19.13 -2.37
N PHE A 13 -9.09 -19.06 -3.11
CA PHE A 13 -9.07 -18.59 -4.48
C PHE A 13 -9.90 -19.50 -5.41
N LYS A 14 -9.81 -20.82 -5.23
CA LYS A 14 -10.59 -21.79 -6.00
C LYS A 14 -12.09 -21.70 -5.73
N LYS A 15 -12.49 -21.51 -4.46
CA LYS A 15 -13.89 -21.33 -4.06
C LYS A 15 -14.49 -20.04 -4.63
N ASN A 16 -13.71 -18.96 -4.67
CA ASN A 16 -14.17 -17.62 -5.08
C ASN A 16 -13.70 -17.21 -6.47
N HIS A 17 -13.20 -18.14 -7.28
CA HIS A 17 -12.54 -17.86 -8.56
C HIS A 17 -13.42 -17.05 -9.51
N LYS A 18 -14.72 -17.38 -9.58
CA LYS A 18 -15.69 -16.67 -10.44
C LYS A 18 -15.78 -15.19 -10.05
N SER A 19 -15.99 -14.90 -8.77
CA SER A 19 -16.09 -13.52 -8.26
C SER A 19 -14.78 -12.73 -8.45
N ILE A 20 -13.63 -13.36 -8.24
CA ILE A 20 -12.32 -12.72 -8.44
C ILE A 20 -12.10 -12.40 -9.92
N ARG A 21 -12.44 -13.33 -10.82
CA ARG A 21 -12.34 -13.12 -12.26
C ARG A 21 -13.26 -11.99 -12.73
N ASP A 22 -14.49 -11.95 -12.22
CA ASP A 22 -15.45 -10.91 -12.60
C ASP A 22 -14.98 -9.53 -12.10
N LEU A 23 -14.45 -9.44 -10.87
CA LEU A 23 -13.86 -8.21 -10.31
C LEU A 23 -12.63 -7.74 -11.10
N CYS A 24 -11.67 -8.63 -11.36
CA CYS A 24 -10.43 -8.30 -12.07
C CYS A 24 -10.60 -8.21 -13.60
N GLY A 25 -11.78 -8.59 -14.10
CA GLY A 25 -12.21 -8.42 -15.48
C GLY A 25 -12.86 -7.06 -15.76
N CYS A 26 -13.18 -6.28 -14.71
CA CYS A 26 -13.66 -4.92 -14.88
C CYS A 26 -12.68 -4.09 -15.72
N PRO A 27 -13.16 -3.25 -16.65
CA PRO A 27 -12.30 -2.53 -17.61
C PRO A 27 -11.24 -1.66 -16.93
N PHE A 28 -11.55 -1.09 -15.77
CA PHE A 28 -10.60 -0.30 -14.97
C PHE A 28 -9.46 -1.13 -14.36
N LEU A 29 -9.72 -2.39 -14.01
CA LEU A 29 -8.73 -3.30 -13.41
C LEU A 29 -8.08 -4.23 -14.44
N CYS A 30 -8.52 -4.19 -15.70
CA CYS A 30 -7.94 -4.99 -16.79
C CYS A 30 -6.44 -4.68 -16.98
N PHE A 31 -6.06 -3.41 -16.83
CA PHE A 31 -4.68 -2.94 -16.97
C PHE A 31 -3.85 -3.01 -15.68
N SER A 32 -4.30 -3.78 -14.68
CA SER A 32 -3.67 -3.83 -13.36
C SER A 32 -2.16 -4.11 -13.37
N PRO A 33 -1.58 -5.00 -14.21
CA PRO A 33 -0.14 -5.26 -14.16
C PRO A 33 0.69 -4.06 -14.63
N ILE A 34 0.22 -3.35 -15.67
CA ILE A 34 0.86 -2.12 -16.16
C ILE A 34 0.74 -1.03 -15.10
N TYR A 35 -0.44 -0.90 -14.49
CA TYR A 35 -0.65 0.04 -13.39
C TYR A 35 0.29 -0.24 -12.21
N VAL A 36 0.41 -1.50 -11.79
CA VAL A 36 1.30 -1.90 -10.69
C VAL A 36 2.77 -1.66 -11.02
N MET A 37 3.16 -1.81 -12.29
CA MET A 37 4.51 -1.44 -12.73
C MET A 37 4.76 0.06 -12.54
N ILE A 38 3.85 0.91 -13.03
CA ILE A 38 3.93 2.37 -12.88
C ILE A 38 3.93 2.76 -11.39
N LEU A 39 3.03 2.16 -10.60
CA LEU A 39 2.93 2.37 -9.16
C LEU A 39 4.23 2.01 -8.44
N GLY A 40 4.80 0.85 -8.74
CA GLY A 40 6.08 0.40 -8.17
C GLY A 40 7.22 1.34 -8.55
N THR A 41 7.33 1.74 -9.82
CA THR A 41 8.38 2.66 -10.29
C THR A 41 8.25 4.04 -9.64
N LEU A 42 7.06 4.65 -9.66
CA LEU A 42 6.82 5.95 -9.04
C LEU A 42 7.04 5.89 -7.52
N GLY A 43 6.57 4.82 -6.86
CA GLY A 43 6.76 4.60 -5.44
C GLY A 43 8.24 4.54 -5.05
N VAL A 44 9.05 3.79 -5.79
CA VAL A 44 10.51 3.72 -5.55
C VAL A 44 11.17 5.08 -5.77
N ILE A 45 10.88 5.77 -6.88
CA ILE A 45 11.49 7.08 -7.19
C ILE A 45 11.16 8.10 -6.09
N LEU A 46 9.88 8.20 -5.70
CA LEU A 46 9.44 9.15 -4.68
C LEU A 46 10.04 8.82 -3.31
N SER A 47 10.05 7.54 -2.91
CA SER A 47 10.65 7.13 -1.63
C SER A 47 12.16 7.41 -1.59
N ILE A 48 12.91 7.12 -2.66
CA ILE A 48 14.34 7.43 -2.73
C ILE A 48 14.57 8.94 -2.68
N PHE A 49 13.79 9.71 -3.43
CA PHE A 49 13.88 11.17 -3.42
C PHE A 49 13.64 11.73 -2.01
N ASP A 50 12.62 11.26 -1.31
CA ASP A 50 12.31 11.68 0.05
C ASP A 50 13.39 11.24 1.05
N ILE A 51 13.96 10.04 0.92
CA ILE A 51 15.08 9.57 1.74
C ILE A 51 16.30 10.49 1.56
N VAL A 52 16.71 10.73 0.31
CA VAL A 52 17.85 11.61 0.00
C VAL A 52 17.61 13.02 0.54
N ARG A 53 16.37 13.51 0.44
CA ARG A 53 16.00 14.83 0.95
C ARG A 53 16.07 14.90 2.47
N ILE A 54 15.56 13.90 3.19
CA ILE A 54 15.63 13.85 4.65
C ILE A 54 17.08 13.76 5.13
N ILE A 55 17.91 12.92 4.48
CA ILE A 55 19.34 12.80 4.82
C ILE A 55 20.08 14.14 4.61
N LYS A 56 19.78 14.86 3.52
CA LYS A 56 20.41 16.17 3.23
C LYS A 56 19.95 17.31 4.14
N CYS A 57 18.75 17.22 4.73
CA CYS A 57 18.20 18.29 5.58
C CYS A 57 18.68 18.27 7.06
N GLY A 58 19.54 17.32 7.46
CA GLY A 58 20.17 17.31 8.78
C GLY A 58 19.40 16.56 9.88
N PRO A 59 19.60 16.91 11.17
CA PRO A 59 19.05 16.15 12.30
C PRO A 59 17.54 16.31 12.54
N VAL A 60 16.89 17.27 11.88
CA VAL A 60 15.47 17.61 12.13
C VAL A 60 14.67 17.54 10.83
N LEU A 61 13.42 17.05 10.90
CA LEU A 61 12.53 17.11 9.73
C LEU A 61 12.30 18.56 9.28
N PRO A 62 12.30 18.81 7.95
CA PRO A 62 11.86 20.08 7.39
C PRO A 62 10.45 20.47 7.87
N GLY A 63 10.23 21.75 8.19
CA GLY A 63 8.98 22.25 8.79
C GLY A 63 7.68 21.95 8.03
N TYR A 64 7.73 21.66 6.72
CA TYR A 64 6.55 21.24 5.94
C TYR A 64 6.17 19.76 6.11
N LEU A 65 7.06 18.92 6.65
CA LEU A 65 6.78 17.53 7.03
C LEU A 65 6.33 17.41 8.50
N VAL A 66 6.47 18.50 9.26
CA VAL A 66 6.09 18.63 10.66
C VAL A 66 4.61 19.05 10.70
N ARG A 67 3.71 18.11 10.38
CA ARG A 67 2.28 18.42 10.24
C ARG A 67 1.58 18.74 11.58
N GLU A 68 2.13 18.29 12.71
CA GLU A 68 1.41 18.30 14.02
C GLU A 68 2.22 18.82 15.23
N ARG A 69 3.53 19.11 15.11
CA ARG A 69 4.35 19.50 16.28
C ARG A 69 3.88 20.80 16.97
N LEU A 70 3.12 21.65 16.26
CA LEU A 70 2.53 22.87 16.83
C LEU A 70 1.29 22.60 17.70
N LYS A 71 0.63 21.44 17.60
CA LYS A 71 -0.61 21.14 18.33
C LYS A 71 -0.44 20.17 19.51
N THR A 72 0.51 19.24 19.47
CA THR A 72 0.57 18.12 20.43
C THR A 72 1.65 18.26 21.51
N GLY A 73 2.44 19.34 21.51
CA GLY A 73 3.53 19.50 22.49
C GLY A 73 4.69 18.52 22.28
N LYS A 74 5.78 18.70 23.04
CA LYS A 74 7.08 18.01 22.94
C LYS A 74 7.06 16.52 23.38
N LEU A 75 6.05 15.73 22.99
CA LEU A 75 5.99 14.32 23.42
C LEU A 75 7.06 13.42 22.77
N ILE A 76 7.58 13.80 21.59
CA ILE A 76 8.54 13.00 20.82
C ILE A 76 9.73 13.88 20.43
N SER A 77 10.95 13.36 20.59
CA SER A 77 12.16 14.08 20.18
C SER A 77 12.21 14.24 18.66
N PRO A 78 12.66 15.41 18.15
CA PRO A 78 12.71 15.67 16.71
C PRO A 78 13.57 14.66 15.94
N GLU A 79 14.57 14.08 16.60
CA GLU A 79 15.44 13.03 16.06
C GLU A 79 14.68 11.71 15.91
N ALA A 80 13.89 11.31 16.91
CA ALA A 80 13.10 10.07 16.86
C ALA A 80 11.99 10.13 15.81
N GLU A 81 11.37 11.30 15.61
CA GLU A 81 10.40 11.53 14.53
C GLU A 81 11.05 11.33 13.15
N ARG A 82 12.29 11.83 12.98
CA ARG A 82 13.06 11.68 11.73
C ARG A 82 13.38 10.23 11.47
N ASP A 83 13.91 9.54 12.46
CA ASP A 83 14.36 8.16 12.31
C ASP A 83 13.16 7.22 12.04
N CYS A 84 12.03 7.43 12.71
CA CYS A 84 10.78 6.72 12.43
C CYS A 84 10.31 6.94 10.98
N LYS A 85 10.31 8.20 10.51
CA LYS A 85 9.92 8.51 9.14
C LYS A 85 10.86 7.88 8.11
N LEU A 86 12.17 7.88 8.40
CA LEU A 86 13.16 7.27 7.52
C LEU A 86 12.97 5.75 7.45
N ILE A 87 12.71 5.09 8.57
CA ILE A 87 12.34 3.65 8.62
C ILE A 87 11.08 3.40 7.77
N CYS A 88 10.03 4.20 7.93
CA CYS A 88 8.81 4.06 7.13
C CYS A 88 9.07 4.24 5.63
N LEU A 89 9.92 5.19 5.23
CA LEU A 89 10.27 5.42 3.82
C LEU A 89 11.11 4.29 3.23
N VAL A 90 12.05 3.72 4.02
CA VAL A 90 12.84 2.56 3.59
C VAL A 90 11.94 1.35 3.40
N LEU A 91 11.08 1.04 4.38
CA LEU A 91 10.07 -0.02 4.25
C LEU A 91 9.16 0.23 3.04
N SER A 92 8.83 1.50 2.77
CA SER A 92 8.07 1.89 1.59
C SER A 92 8.77 1.59 0.28
N ALA A 93 10.04 1.98 0.17
CA ALA A 93 10.85 1.65 -0.99
C ALA A 93 10.96 0.13 -1.19
N GLU A 94 11.15 -0.64 -0.11
CA GLU A 94 11.27 -2.10 -0.17
C GLU A 94 10.03 -2.77 -0.73
N TYR A 95 8.83 -2.46 -0.22
CA TYR A 95 7.63 -3.12 -0.75
C TYR A 95 7.32 -2.69 -2.19
N TYR A 96 7.62 -1.44 -2.59
CA TYR A 96 7.45 -1.02 -4.00
C TYR A 96 8.45 -1.73 -4.92
N LEU A 97 9.68 -1.96 -4.44
CA LEU A 97 10.66 -2.76 -5.15
C LEU A 97 10.21 -4.21 -5.26
N PHE A 98 9.62 -4.79 -4.20
CA PHE A 98 9.04 -6.12 -4.26
C PHE A 98 7.92 -6.24 -5.29
N LEU A 99 7.07 -5.21 -5.49
CA LEU A 99 6.09 -5.23 -6.58
C LEU A 99 6.76 -5.38 -7.96
N LEU A 100 7.85 -4.66 -8.20
CA LEU A 100 8.61 -4.72 -9.46
C LEU A 100 9.31 -6.08 -9.65
N ILE A 101 9.89 -6.62 -8.59
CA ILE A 101 10.51 -7.95 -8.59
C ILE A 101 9.45 -9.02 -8.81
N GLY A 102 8.30 -8.93 -8.15
CA GLY A 102 7.17 -9.85 -8.30
C GLY A 102 6.61 -9.87 -9.72
N LEU A 103 6.52 -8.71 -10.37
CA LEU A 103 6.15 -8.59 -11.79
C LEU A 103 7.19 -9.24 -12.70
N SER A 104 8.47 -8.95 -12.49
CA SER A 104 9.57 -9.44 -13.35
C SER A 104 9.78 -10.95 -13.22
N THR A 105 9.73 -11.46 -11.98
CA THR A 105 9.96 -12.87 -11.65
C THR A 105 8.68 -13.72 -11.73
N LYS A 106 7.51 -13.09 -11.94
CA LYS A 106 6.19 -13.72 -11.86
C LYS A 106 5.99 -14.53 -10.58
N ASN A 107 6.60 -14.10 -9.48
CA ASN A 107 6.50 -14.80 -8.20
C ASN A 107 5.49 -14.07 -7.29
N PRO A 108 4.38 -14.73 -6.91
CA PRO A 108 3.29 -14.09 -6.19
C PRO A 108 3.66 -13.67 -4.75
N ILE A 109 4.72 -14.22 -4.16
CA ILE A 109 5.11 -13.91 -2.77
C ILE A 109 5.43 -12.42 -2.61
N PHE A 110 6.07 -11.82 -3.61
CA PHE A 110 6.55 -10.44 -3.50
C PHE A 110 5.42 -9.40 -3.45
N PHE A 111 4.18 -9.77 -3.81
CA PHE A 111 3.03 -8.89 -3.66
C PHE A 111 2.42 -8.92 -2.25
N LEU A 112 2.69 -9.97 -1.45
CA LEU A 112 2.06 -10.18 -0.15
C LEU A 112 2.39 -9.08 0.88
N PRO A 113 3.65 -8.60 1.03
CA PRO A 113 3.95 -7.55 2.00
C PRO A 113 3.10 -6.30 1.78
N PHE A 114 2.95 -5.86 0.52
CA PHE A 114 2.09 -4.73 0.16
C PHE A 114 0.62 -5.03 0.50
N LEU A 115 0.10 -6.18 0.05
CA LEU A 115 -1.30 -6.55 0.22
C LEU A 115 -1.72 -6.63 1.69
N ILE A 116 -0.88 -7.26 2.53
CA ILE A 116 -1.17 -7.42 3.96
C ILE A 116 -1.11 -6.07 4.67
N LEU A 117 -0.02 -5.31 4.47
CA LEU A 117 0.17 -4.03 5.15
C LEU A 117 -0.94 -3.03 4.77
N TYR A 118 -1.24 -2.88 3.48
CA TYR A 118 -2.28 -1.97 3.04
C TYR A 118 -3.68 -2.46 3.39
N ALA A 119 -3.92 -3.77 3.50
CA ALA A 119 -5.20 -4.27 4.03
C ALA A 119 -5.41 -3.84 5.49
N VAL A 120 -4.36 -3.89 6.32
CA VAL A 120 -4.41 -3.40 7.71
C VAL A 120 -4.64 -1.89 7.74
N ILE A 121 -3.91 -1.12 6.92
CA ILE A 121 -4.06 0.35 6.86
C ILE A 121 -5.48 0.73 6.43
N ILE A 122 -5.99 0.15 5.33
CA ILE A 122 -7.35 0.41 4.83
C ILE A 122 -8.40 0.04 5.89
N SER A 123 -8.21 -1.07 6.61
CA SER A 123 -9.13 -1.49 7.67
C SER A 123 -9.14 -0.52 8.84
N LEU A 124 -7.97 -0.05 9.29
CA LEU A 124 -7.85 0.95 10.34
C LEU A 124 -8.46 2.28 9.91
N GLU A 125 -8.23 2.71 8.67
CA GLU A 125 -8.81 3.94 8.11
C GLU A 125 -10.33 3.84 8.04
N ALA A 126 -10.87 2.70 7.63
CA ALA A 126 -12.31 2.45 7.62
C ALA A 126 -12.90 2.51 9.05
N ILE A 127 -12.25 1.90 10.04
CA ILE A 127 -12.68 1.96 11.45
C ILE A 127 -12.69 3.40 11.95
N ILE A 128 -11.61 4.15 11.71
CA ILE A 128 -11.52 5.57 12.11
C ILE A 128 -12.60 6.40 11.41
N PHE A 129 -12.87 6.12 10.13
CA PHE A 129 -13.92 6.77 9.37
C PHE A 129 -15.30 6.53 9.99
N PHE A 130 -15.64 5.27 10.33
CA PHE A 130 -16.90 4.93 10.99
C PHE A 130 -17.04 5.57 12.36
N ILE A 131 -15.98 5.58 13.18
CA ILE A 131 -16.01 6.22 14.50
C ILE A 131 -16.29 7.73 14.36
N ARG A 132 -15.59 8.42 13.45
CA ARG A 132 -15.80 9.86 13.20
C ARG A 132 -17.20 10.15 12.66
N ALA A 133 -17.71 9.32 11.76
CA ALA A 133 -19.05 9.44 11.22
C ALA A 133 -20.13 9.44 12.33
N ILE A 134 -19.94 8.59 13.34
CA ILE A 134 -20.87 8.45 14.48
C ILE A 134 -20.70 9.60 15.47
N MET A 135 -19.47 10.04 15.74
CA MET A 135 -19.18 11.04 16.78
C MET A 135 -19.38 12.50 16.33
N GLU A 136 -18.94 12.86 15.12
CA GLU A 136 -18.86 14.26 14.65
C GLU A 136 -19.91 14.57 13.56
N GLY A 137 -20.64 13.57 13.06
CA GLY A 137 -21.52 13.71 11.90
C GLY A 137 -20.78 13.63 10.56
N MET A 138 -21.51 13.64 9.45
CA MET A 138 -20.97 13.44 8.09
C MET A 138 -20.35 14.70 7.47
N GLU A 139 -19.48 15.42 8.17
CA GLU A 139 -18.70 16.53 7.59
C GLU A 139 -17.33 16.04 7.08
N TYR A 140 -17.33 15.38 5.92
CA TYR A 140 -16.10 14.84 5.35
C TYR A 140 -15.38 15.83 4.44
N LYS A 141 -14.07 15.98 4.64
CA LYS A 141 -13.20 16.63 3.65
C LYS A 141 -13.16 15.76 2.39
N LYS A 142 -13.66 16.28 1.28
CA LYS A 142 -13.64 15.62 -0.05
C LYS A 142 -12.26 15.09 -0.43
N THR A 143 -11.20 15.79 -0.04
CA THR A 143 -9.81 15.37 -0.26
C THR A 143 -9.44 14.09 0.49
N GLY A 144 -9.96 13.88 1.70
CA GLY A 144 -9.75 12.65 2.46
C GLY A 144 -10.41 11.46 1.76
N LEU A 145 -11.68 11.61 1.39
CA LEU A 145 -12.44 10.57 0.69
C LEU A 145 -11.74 10.13 -0.62
N LEU A 146 -11.27 11.09 -1.43
CA LEU A 146 -10.56 10.79 -2.66
C LEU A 146 -9.26 10.02 -2.40
N MET A 147 -8.50 10.38 -1.37
CA MET A 147 -7.27 9.66 -1.00
C MET A 147 -7.56 8.22 -0.57
N SER A 148 -8.60 8.00 0.24
CA SER A 148 -9.02 6.65 0.64
C SER A 148 -9.45 5.81 -0.57
N MET A 149 -10.20 6.39 -1.51
CA MET A 149 -10.58 5.72 -2.76
C MET A 149 -9.36 5.32 -3.60
N PHE A 150 -8.37 6.21 -3.72
CA PHE A 150 -7.11 5.88 -4.40
C PHE A 150 -6.35 4.76 -3.70
N MET A 151 -6.32 4.74 -2.36
CA MET A 151 -5.66 3.69 -1.61
C MET A 151 -6.31 2.32 -1.86
N VAL A 152 -7.64 2.26 -1.86
CA VAL A 152 -8.40 1.04 -2.17
C VAL A 152 -8.15 0.60 -3.62
N TYR A 153 -8.13 1.54 -4.57
CA TYR A 153 -7.85 1.23 -5.97
C TYR A 153 -6.44 0.66 -6.18
N ASN A 154 -5.43 1.23 -5.50
CA ASN A 154 -4.06 0.73 -5.53
C ASN A 154 -3.99 -0.70 -5.01
N TRP A 155 -4.66 -0.96 -3.88
CA TRP A 155 -4.74 -2.29 -3.30
C TRP A 155 -5.42 -3.29 -4.24
N LEU A 156 -6.57 -2.92 -4.83
CA LEU A 156 -7.28 -3.78 -5.79
C LEU A 156 -6.44 -4.07 -7.04
N SER A 157 -5.68 -3.10 -7.53
CA SER A 157 -4.79 -3.28 -8.69
C SER A 157 -3.65 -4.26 -8.39
N VAL A 158 -3.05 -4.17 -7.19
CA VAL A 158 -2.04 -5.13 -6.74
C VAL A 158 -2.66 -6.51 -6.52
N PHE A 159 -3.84 -6.58 -5.90
CA PHE A 159 -4.56 -7.83 -5.68
C PHE A 159 -4.91 -8.54 -7.00
N CYS A 160 -5.42 -7.83 -8.00
CA CYS A 160 -5.74 -8.42 -9.29
C CYS A 160 -4.50 -8.91 -10.03
N THR A 161 -3.38 -8.21 -9.88
CA THR A 161 -2.09 -8.64 -10.43
C THR A 161 -1.60 -9.92 -9.73
N PHE A 162 -1.65 -9.96 -8.40
CA PHE A 162 -1.36 -11.15 -7.62
C PHE A 162 -2.26 -12.34 -8.02
N ALA A 163 -3.57 -12.12 -8.10
CA ALA A 163 -4.54 -13.15 -8.47
C ALA A 163 -4.22 -13.76 -9.83
N ARG A 164 -3.92 -12.92 -10.85
CA ARG A 164 -3.53 -13.40 -12.19
C ARG A 164 -2.24 -14.22 -12.17
N VAL A 165 -1.25 -13.82 -11.38
CA VAL A 165 0.01 -14.56 -11.24
C VAL A 165 -0.22 -15.92 -10.56
N VAL A 166 -1.05 -15.96 -9.51
CA VAL A 166 -1.39 -17.20 -8.80
C VAL A 166 -2.18 -18.16 -9.70
N THR A 167 -3.22 -17.67 -10.39
CA THR A 167 -4.06 -18.51 -11.26
C THR A 167 -3.36 -18.91 -12.56
N GLY A 168 -2.41 -18.10 -13.04
CA GLY A 168 -1.62 -18.41 -14.24
C GLY A 168 -0.61 -19.54 -14.05
N CYS A 169 -0.32 -19.93 -12.82
CA CYS A 169 0.52 -21.08 -12.49
C CYS A 169 -0.25 -22.41 -12.35
N ASP A 170 -1.58 -22.39 -12.53
CA ASP A 170 -2.47 -23.57 -12.45
C ASP A 170 -2.84 -24.14 -13.85
N VAL A 171 -2.13 -23.77 -14.92
CA VAL A 171 -2.30 -24.33 -16.28
C VAL A 171 -1.04 -25.09 -16.71
#